data_AF-A0A2B7W2G1-F1
#
_entry.id   AF-A0A2B7W2G1-F1
#
_cell.length_a   1.000
_cell.length_b   1.000
_cell.length_c   1.000
_cell.angle_alpha   90.00
_cell.angle_beta   90.00
_cell.angle_gamma   90.00
#
_symmetry.space_group_name_H-M   'P 1'
#
loop_
_entity.id
_entity.type
_entity.pdbx_description
1 polymer ?
#
loop_
_entity_poly.entity_id
_entity_poly.type
_entity_poly.pdbx_seq_one_letter_code
_entity_poly.pdbx_strand_id
1 'polypeptide(L)'
;MRDALFRQDHEPIEFLPVDSDHIEKKPECCEEVNTKISFCCMVQVPHSFQYVPNSEPKISYNLDCLSVVKESCRKMIQVEDCGPVEVTLNLLKIVGCMPYIANATVEGECGKGCDCDTSGHHQVSLCCSGSICIDTVLKCSIECLPNYTINCHNVVISDFTVKPVHDHGCEMLQFTGTIEFKHIPYE
;
A
#
# COMPACT_ATOMS: atom_id res chain seq x y z
N MET A 1 32.67 -71.12 33.44
CA MET A 1 31.27 -71.34 33.86
C MET A 1 31.03 -70.47 35.09
N ARG A 2 30.23 -69.41 34.88
CA ARG A 2 29.36 -68.66 35.81
C ARG A 2 29.89 -67.66 36.86
N ASP A 3 29.53 -66.39 36.58
CA ASP A 3 28.72 -65.42 37.38
C ASP A 3 29.38 -64.70 38.59
N ALA A 4 29.14 -63.43 38.92
CA ALA A 4 28.26 -62.32 38.44
C ALA A 4 28.81 -60.99 39.05
N LEU A 5 28.96 -59.90 38.29
CA LEU A 5 28.08 -58.71 38.14
C LEU A 5 27.82 -57.86 39.40
N PHE A 6 28.43 -56.67 39.42
CA PHE A 6 27.86 -55.42 39.97
C PHE A 6 28.52 -54.23 39.26
N ARG A 7 27.83 -53.59 38.31
CA ARG A 7 28.04 -52.18 37.93
C ARG A 7 26.72 -51.59 37.47
N GLN A 8 26.42 -50.42 38.02
CA GLN A 8 25.20 -49.65 37.83
C GLN A 8 25.06 -49.16 36.39
N ASP A 9 23.87 -49.37 35.83
CA ASP A 9 23.43 -48.76 34.58
C ASP A 9 23.24 -47.25 34.77
N HIS A 10 24.08 -46.46 34.12
CA HIS A 10 23.75 -45.09 33.76
C HIS A 10 23.59 -45.06 32.23
N GLU A 11 22.36 -44.89 31.77
CA GLU A 11 22.08 -44.65 30.36
C GLU A 11 22.84 -43.40 29.87
N PRO A 12 23.45 -43.44 28.67
CA PRO A 12 24.03 -42.26 28.08
C PRO A 12 22.92 -41.31 27.63
N ILE A 13 22.98 -40.07 28.12
CA ILE A 13 22.16 -38.97 27.63
C ILE A 13 22.53 -38.75 26.14
N GLU A 14 21.63 -39.15 25.24
CA GLU A 14 21.69 -38.75 23.84
C GLU A 14 21.45 -37.25 23.75
N PHE A 15 22.51 -36.49 23.46
CA PHE A 15 22.38 -35.10 23.04
C PHE A 15 21.79 -35.09 21.63
N LEU A 16 20.47 -34.91 21.55
CA LEU A 16 19.83 -34.51 20.30
C LEU A 16 20.48 -33.20 19.82
N PRO A 17 20.80 -33.07 18.52
CA PRO A 17 21.25 -31.79 18.01
C PRO A 17 20.12 -30.79 18.25
N VAL A 18 20.45 -29.69 18.92
CA VAL A 18 19.60 -28.51 18.93
C VAL A 18 19.50 -28.10 17.47
N ASP A 19 18.32 -28.33 16.88
CA ASP A 19 17.94 -27.71 15.62
C ASP A 19 18.03 -26.21 15.84
N SER A 20 19.18 -25.66 15.47
CA SER A 20 19.35 -24.22 15.37
C SER A 20 18.59 -23.82 14.13
N ASP A 21 17.29 -23.59 14.30
CA ASP A 21 16.52 -22.70 13.44
C ASP A 21 17.10 -21.29 13.61
N HIS A 22 18.32 -21.10 13.12
CA HIS A 22 18.73 -19.83 12.56
C HIS A 22 17.85 -19.64 11.33
N ILE A 23 16.62 -19.16 11.58
CA ILE A 23 15.97 -18.27 10.64
C ILE A 23 16.91 -17.07 10.54
N GLU A 24 17.92 -17.20 9.68
CA GLU A 24 18.53 -16.05 9.06
C GLU A 24 17.36 -15.32 8.42
N LYS A 25 16.87 -14.28 9.11
CA LYS A 25 16.12 -13.22 8.48
C LYS A 25 17.07 -12.64 7.45
N LYS A 26 17.06 -13.24 6.27
CA LYS A 26 17.63 -12.66 5.07
C LYS A 26 17.10 -11.22 5.05
N PRO A 27 17.97 -10.20 5.14
CA PRO A 27 17.52 -8.86 4.88
C PRO A 27 17.04 -8.92 3.43
N GLU A 28 15.73 -8.94 3.24
CA GLU A 28 15.10 -8.92 1.93
C GLU A 28 15.29 -7.49 1.41
N CYS A 29 16.52 -7.20 1.03
CA CYS A 29 17.03 -5.85 0.89
C CYS A 29 16.51 -5.15 -0.38
N CYS A 30 15.62 -5.79 -1.13
CA CYS A 30 15.08 -5.21 -2.33
C CYS A 30 13.61 -5.60 -2.45
N GLU A 31 12.73 -4.75 -1.94
CA GLU A 31 11.44 -4.59 -2.60
C GLU A 31 11.72 -4.16 -4.05
N GLU A 32 11.08 -4.84 -5.00
CA GLU A 32 11.10 -4.41 -6.39
C GLU A 32 10.53 -2.99 -6.49
N VAL A 33 11.04 -2.20 -7.44
CA VAL A 33 10.48 -0.87 -7.72
C VAL A 33 8.99 -1.05 -8.03
N ASN A 34 8.14 -0.58 -7.11
CA ASN A 34 6.70 -0.73 -7.28
C ASN A 34 6.03 0.56 -7.75
N THR A 35 6.20 1.73 -7.18
CA THR A 35 5.49 2.99 -7.58
C THR A 35 3.94 2.99 -7.58
N LYS A 36 3.25 1.84 -7.67
CA LYS A 36 1.78 1.74 -7.79
C LYS A 36 1.14 1.26 -6.50
N ILE A 37 0.11 1.97 -6.05
CA ILE A 37 -0.55 1.73 -4.78
C ILE A 37 -2.06 1.83 -4.99
N SER A 38 -2.76 0.73 -4.70
CA SER A 38 -4.22 0.71 -4.76
C SER A 38 -4.82 1.32 -3.50
N PHE A 39 -5.93 2.03 -3.65
CA PHE A 39 -6.72 2.54 -2.54
C PHE A 39 -8.18 2.13 -2.67
N CYS A 40 -8.85 2.03 -1.52
CA CYS A 40 -10.26 1.76 -1.43
C CYS A 40 -10.85 2.52 -0.24
N CYS A 41 -12.01 3.13 -0.43
CA CYS A 41 -12.82 3.56 0.69
C CYS A 41 -14.32 3.39 0.40
N MET A 42 -15.10 3.26 1.47
CA MET A 42 -16.54 3.05 1.38
C MET A 42 -17.27 4.09 2.21
N VAL A 43 -18.42 4.54 1.70
CA VAL A 43 -19.32 5.45 2.41
C VAL A 43 -20.75 4.95 2.25
N GLN A 44 -21.52 5.05 3.33
CA GLN A 44 -22.92 4.68 3.32
C GLN A 44 -23.75 5.67 2.52
N VAL A 45 -24.60 5.15 1.64
CA VAL A 45 -25.61 5.96 0.96
C VAL A 45 -26.73 6.27 1.97
N PRO A 46 -27.06 7.54 2.22
CA PRO A 46 -28.14 7.89 3.12
C PRO A 46 -29.48 7.28 2.66
N HIS A 47 -30.36 6.97 3.61
CA HIS A 47 -31.71 6.52 3.28
C HIS A 47 -32.43 7.52 2.37
N SER A 48 -33.20 7.01 1.42
CA SER A 48 -33.93 7.78 0.40
C SER A 48 -33.05 8.46 -0.65
N PHE A 49 -31.75 8.16 -0.70
CA PHE A 49 -30.85 8.54 -1.78
C PHE A 49 -30.47 7.32 -2.63
N GLN A 50 -30.19 7.57 -3.91
CA GLN A 50 -29.71 6.59 -4.87
C GLN A 50 -28.50 7.15 -5.61
N TYR A 51 -27.59 6.27 -6.00
CA TYR A 51 -26.40 6.66 -6.75
C TYR A 51 -26.75 7.07 -8.18
N VAL A 52 -26.19 8.19 -8.65
CA VAL A 52 -26.33 8.65 -10.03
C VAL A 52 -25.15 8.13 -10.86
N PRO A 53 -25.32 7.04 -11.64
CA PRO A 53 -24.26 6.55 -12.51
C PRO A 53 -23.93 7.58 -13.60
N ASN A 54 -22.66 7.62 -14.02
CA ASN A 54 -22.12 8.54 -15.03
C ASN A 54 -21.87 9.98 -14.59
N SER A 55 -22.05 10.31 -13.31
CA SER A 55 -21.39 11.51 -12.76
C SER A 55 -19.87 11.28 -12.74
N GLU A 56 -19.08 12.25 -13.19
CA GLU A 56 -17.61 12.14 -13.16
C GLU A 56 -17.14 12.23 -11.71
N PRO A 57 -16.64 11.13 -11.12
CA PRO A 57 -16.22 11.14 -9.73
C PRO A 57 -14.95 11.98 -9.60
N LYS A 58 -14.84 12.75 -8.52
CA LYS A 58 -13.67 13.61 -8.27
C LYS A 58 -12.90 13.10 -7.07
N ILE A 59 -11.59 13.30 -7.12
CA ILE A 59 -10.68 13.02 -6.01
C ILE A 59 -9.76 14.22 -5.78
N SER A 60 -9.47 14.50 -4.52
CA SER A 60 -8.51 15.50 -4.08
C SER A 60 -7.63 14.88 -3.01
N TYR A 61 -6.34 15.22 -3.00
CA TYR A 61 -5.35 14.63 -2.11
C TYR A 61 -4.32 15.67 -1.65
N ASN A 62 -3.63 15.40 -0.56
CA ASN A 62 -2.54 16.25 -0.04
C ASN A 62 -1.25 15.43 0.15
N LEU A 63 -0.13 15.98 -0.33
CA LEU A 63 1.20 15.38 -0.29
C LEU A 63 2.07 15.82 0.90
N ASP A 64 1.61 16.77 1.73
CA ASP A 64 2.38 17.38 2.83
C ASP A 64 2.87 16.36 3.87
N CYS A 65 2.17 15.23 3.99
CA CYS A 65 2.51 14.15 4.91
C CYS A 65 3.39 13.06 4.27
N LEU A 66 3.97 13.33 3.10
CA LEU A 66 4.91 12.45 2.40
C LEU A 66 6.34 12.97 2.53
N SER A 67 7.27 12.04 2.71
CA SER A 67 8.71 12.30 2.75
C SER A 67 9.42 11.51 1.67
N VAL A 68 10.37 12.14 1.00
CA VAL A 68 11.33 11.46 0.13
C VAL A 68 12.55 11.10 0.96
N VAL A 69 12.84 9.81 1.08
CA VAL A 69 13.96 9.30 1.87
C VAL A 69 14.94 8.54 0.98
N LYS A 70 16.22 8.58 1.37
CA LYS A 70 17.29 7.80 0.75
C LYS A 70 17.74 6.76 1.76
N GLU A 71 17.68 5.49 1.39
CA GLU A 71 18.14 4.37 2.20
C GLU A 71 19.28 3.66 1.47
N SER A 72 20.19 3.04 2.22
CA SER A 72 21.26 2.22 1.66
C SER A 72 21.21 0.82 2.25
N CYS A 73 21.51 -0.15 1.41
CA CYS A 73 21.21 -1.55 1.62
C CYS A 73 22.32 -2.40 0.98
N ARG A 74 22.64 -3.57 1.53
CA ARG A 74 23.64 -4.48 0.95
C ARG A 74 22.96 -5.69 0.33
N LYS A 75 23.37 -6.07 -0.87
CA LYS A 75 22.84 -7.23 -1.59
C LYS A 75 23.97 -8.10 -2.13
N MET A 76 23.87 -9.40 -1.90
CA MET A 76 24.71 -10.37 -2.59
C MET A 76 24.18 -10.62 -4.00
N ILE A 77 25.02 -10.40 -5.01
CA ILE A 77 24.75 -10.75 -6.40
C ILE A 77 25.68 -11.87 -6.84
N GLN A 78 25.18 -12.78 -7.68
CA GLN A 78 26.01 -13.80 -8.30
C GLN A 78 26.57 -13.24 -9.59
N VAL A 79 27.89 -13.17 -9.70
CA VAL A 79 28.59 -12.72 -10.92
C VAL A 79 29.20 -13.95 -11.58
N GLU A 80 28.88 -14.14 -12.86
CA GLU A 80 29.48 -15.20 -13.68
C GLU A 80 31.01 -15.10 -13.61
N ASP A 81 31.68 -16.24 -13.42
CA ASP A 81 33.14 -16.38 -13.27
C ASP A 81 33.79 -15.69 -12.05
N CYS A 82 33.06 -14.93 -11.23
CA CYS A 82 33.59 -14.24 -10.05
C CYS A 82 32.98 -14.70 -8.72
N GLY A 83 31.86 -15.44 -8.76
CA GLY A 83 31.15 -15.90 -7.56
C GLY A 83 30.32 -14.81 -6.89
N PRO A 84 29.93 -15.00 -5.61
CA PRO A 84 29.05 -14.07 -4.91
C PRO A 84 29.78 -12.79 -4.49
N VAL A 85 29.26 -11.64 -4.94
CA VAL A 85 29.80 -10.31 -4.65
C VAL A 85 28.77 -9.50 -3.85
N GLU A 86 29.22 -8.84 -2.77
CA GLU A 86 28.39 -7.89 -2.02
C GLU A 86 28.41 -6.53 -2.73
N VAL A 87 27.23 -6.01 -3.06
CA VAL A 87 27.06 -4.65 -3.57
C VAL A 87 26.23 -3.81 -2.62
N THR A 88 26.56 -2.52 -2.52
CA THR A 88 25.71 -1.54 -1.83
C THR A 88 24.75 -0.91 -2.83
N LEU A 89 23.46 -0.98 -2.52
CA LEU A 89 22.37 -0.37 -3.27
C LEU A 89 21.83 0.83 -2.50
N ASN A 90 21.58 1.91 -3.22
CA ASN A 90 20.90 3.11 -2.75
C ASN A 90 19.47 3.09 -3.26
N LEU A 91 18.52 3.21 -2.35
CA LEU A 91 17.08 3.23 -2.60
C LEU A 91 16.54 4.65 -2.42
N LEU A 92 15.78 5.13 -3.39
CA LEU A 92 14.98 6.34 -3.27
C LEU A 92 13.54 5.93 -2.97
N LYS A 93 13.02 6.29 -1.81
CA LYS A 93 11.67 5.91 -1.38
C LYS A 93 10.80 7.14 -1.14
N ILE A 94 9.50 6.97 -1.35
CA ILE A 94 8.48 7.82 -0.76
C ILE A 94 7.91 7.07 0.43
N VAL A 95 7.85 7.74 1.58
CA VAL A 95 7.28 7.20 2.81
C VAL A 95 6.33 8.22 3.42
N GLY A 96 5.17 7.78 3.90
CA GLY A 96 4.23 8.62 4.62
C GLY A 96 2.78 8.24 4.38
N CYS A 97 1.87 9.15 4.72
CA CYS A 97 0.44 8.96 4.53
C CYS A 97 -0.13 10.09 3.66
N MET A 98 -0.80 9.74 2.56
CA MET A 98 -1.44 10.71 1.68
C MET A 98 -2.95 10.76 1.98
N PRO A 99 -3.45 11.77 2.72
CA PRO A 99 -4.87 11.95 2.92
C PRO A 99 -5.56 12.32 1.60
N TYR A 100 -6.80 11.85 1.43
CA TYR A 100 -7.61 12.15 0.25
C TYR A 100 -9.10 12.24 0.58
N ILE A 101 -9.83 12.90 -0.32
CA ILE A 101 -11.29 12.97 -0.34
C ILE A 101 -11.74 12.61 -1.76
N ALA A 102 -12.59 11.60 -1.87
CA ALA A 102 -13.26 11.20 -3.10
C ALA A 102 -14.76 11.53 -3.01
N ASN A 103 -15.40 11.91 -4.11
CA ASN A 103 -16.83 12.17 -4.12
C ASN A 103 -17.54 11.59 -5.34
N ALA A 104 -18.83 11.30 -5.14
CA ALA A 104 -19.76 10.86 -6.16
C ALA A 104 -21.12 11.53 -5.94
N THR A 105 -21.93 11.59 -6.98
CA THR A 105 -23.26 12.21 -6.89
C THR A 105 -24.31 11.18 -6.51
N VAL A 106 -25.15 11.53 -5.54
CA VAL A 106 -26.36 10.78 -5.19
C VAL A 106 -27.58 11.70 -5.31
N GLU A 107 -28.73 11.14 -5.63
CA GLU A 107 -30.00 11.86 -5.77
C GLU A 107 -31.06 11.28 -4.84
N GLY A 108 -31.96 12.12 -4.33
CA GLY A 108 -33.02 11.68 -3.43
C GLY A 108 -34.16 12.68 -3.33
N GLU A 109 -35.23 12.29 -2.62
CA GLU A 109 -36.34 13.18 -2.30
C GLU A 109 -35.95 14.13 -1.16
N CYS A 110 -36.06 15.45 -1.35
CA CYS A 110 -35.72 16.39 -0.27
C CYS A 110 -36.73 16.39 0.89
N GLY A 111 -36.25 16.78 2.06
CA GLY A 111 -37.08 17.46 3.07
C GLY A 111 -37.32 18.92 2.68
N LYS A 112 -38.42 19.53 3.14
CA LYS A 112 -38.83 20.90 2.80
C LYS A 112 -37.67 21.93 2.82
N GLY A 113 -37.45 22.64 1.71
CA GLY A 113 -36.62 23.85 1.64
C GLY A 113 -35.38 23.80 0.74
N CYS A 114 -35.21 22.77 -0.09
CA CYS A 114 -34.06 22.64 -0.98
C CYS A 114 -34.38 23.06 -2.43
N ASP A 115 -33.46 23.78 -3.08
CA ASP A 115 -33.56 24.16 -4.50
C ASP A 115 -33.61 22.92 -5.39
N CYS A 116 -34.70 22.76 -6.15
CA CYS A 116 -34.94 21.62 -7.04
C CYS A 116 -34.32 21.83 -8.42
N ASP A 117 -33.87 20.75 -9.06
CA ASP A 117 -33.69 20.77 -10.52
C ASP A 117 -35.06 20.78 -11.24
N THR A 118 -35.06 20.95 -12.57
CA THR A 118 -36.29 20.99 -13.38
C THR A 118 -37.13 19.71 -13.34
N SER A 119 -36.57 18.61 -12.81
CA SER A 119 -37.22 17.30 -12.63
C SER A 119 -37.66 17.02 -11.19
N GLY A 120 -37.32 17.88 -10.23
CA GLY A 120 -37.67 17.70 -8.82
C GLY A 120 -36.72 16.78 -8.05
N HIS A 121 -35.59 16.36 -8.64
CA HIS A 121 -34.57 15.55 -7.99
C HIS A 121 -33.44 16.43 -7.43
N HIS A 122 -32.97 16.12 -6.22
CA HIS A 122 -31.89 16.87 -5.57
C HIS A 122 -30.60 16.06 -5.61
N GLN A 123 -29.58 16.61 -6.26
CA GLN A 123 -28.25 16.01 -6.32
C GLN A 123 -27.37 16.53 -5.18
N VAL A 124 -26.75 15.63 -4.44
CA VAL A 124 -25.75 15.94 -3.41
C VAL A 124 -24.48 15.14 -3.64
N SER A 125 -23.33 15.72 -3.28
CA SER A 125 -22.05 15.01 -3.36
C SER A 125 -21.81 14.22 -2.09
N LEU A 126 -21.86 12.89 -2.20
CA LEU A 126 -21.48 11.99 -1.13
C LEU A 126 -19.97 11.79 -1.16
N CYS A 127 -19.30 12.08 -0.04
CA CYS A 127 -17.85 12.09 0.06
C CYS A 127 -17.33 10.94 0.92
N CYS A 128 -16.18 10.42 0.53
CA CYS A 128 -15.43 9.41 1.26
C CYS A 128 -14.02 9.96 1.52
N SER A 129 -13.62 10.03 2.79
CA SER A 129 -12.31 10.51 3.21
C SER A 129 -11.45 9.35 3.68
N GLY A 130 -10.19 9.32 3.27
CA GLY A 130 -9.26 8.25 3.63
C GLY A 130 -7.82 8.73 3.67
N SER A 131 -6.92 7.81 4.00
CA SER A 131 -5.48 8.04 4.02
C SER A 131 -4.77 6.83 3.43
N ILE A 132 -3.86 7.09 2.49
CA ILE A 132 -3.13 6.05 1.76
C ILE A 132 -1.72 5.98 2.34
N CYS A 133 -1.41 4.86 3.00
CA CYS A 133 -0.07 4.61 3.50
C CYS A 133 0.85 4.25 2.34
N ILE A 134 1.94 4.99 2.22
CA ILE A 134 2.91 4.88 1.15
C ILE A 134 4.23 4.47 1.78
N ASP A 135 4.75 3.35 1.33
CA ASP A 135 6.13 2.92 1.53
C ASP A 135 6.55 2.28 0.21
N THR A 136 7.25 3.04 -0.63
CA THR A 136 7.46 2.64 -2.02
C THR A 136 8.79 3.09 -2.55
N VAL A 137 9.54 2.14 -3.12
CA VAL A 137 10.80 2.38 -3.83
C VAL A 137 10.50 2.96 -5.21
N LEU A 138 11.01 4.16 -5.48
CA LEU A 138 10.97 4.82 -6.79
C LEU A 138 12.14 4.43 -7.68
N LYS A 139 13.32 4.29 -7.07
CA LYS A 139 14.58 4.04 -7.78
C LYS A 139 15.53 3.24 -6.91
N CYS A 140 16.24 2.31 -7.55
CA CYS A 140 17.34 1.56 -6.97
C CYS A 140 18.59 1.77 -7.84
N SER A 141 19.74 2.05 -7.22
CA SER A 141 21.00 2.29 -7.94
C SER A 141 22.22 1.89 -7.11
N ILE A 142 23.30 1.45 -7.76
CA ILE A 142 24.62 1.30 -7.12
C ILE A 142 25.35 2.65 -6.98
N GLU A 143 24.88 3.69 -7.68
CA GLU A 143 25.45 5.03 -7.67
C GLU A 143 24.71 5.96 -6.69
N CYS A 144 25.23 7.18 -6.53
CA CYS A 144 24.57 8.21 -5.75
C CYS A 144 23.22 8.60 -6.36
N LEU A 145 22.20 8.74 -5.51
CA LEU A 145 20.88 9.15 -5.93
C LEU A 145 20.76 10.68 -5.98
N PRO A 146 20.10 11.25 -7.02
CA PRO A 146 19.87 12.68 -7.11
C PRO A 146 19.01 13.18 -5.94
N ASN A 147 19.01 14.49 -5.72
CA ASN A 147 17.99 15.09 -4.88
C ASN A 147 16.66 15.04 -5.62
N TYR A 148 15.62 14.59 -4.92
CA TYR A 148 14.30 14.37 -5.51
C TYR A 148 13.26 14.98 -4.59
N THR A 149 12.30 15.66 -5.18
CA THR A 149 11.18 16.30 -4.49
C THR A 149 9.91 15.84 -5.16
N ILE A 150 8.87 15.59 -4.37
CA ILE A 150 7.58 15.20 -4.89
C ILE A 150 6.62 16.39 -4.92
N ASN A 151 5.88 16.51 -6.02
CA ASN A 151 4.75 17.44 -6.15
C ASN A 151 3.61 16.78 -6.95
N CYS A 152 2.51 17.52 -7.16
CA CYS A 152 1.33 17.00 -7.82
C CYS A 152 1.56 16.49 -9.25
N HIS A 153 2.58 16.97 -9.97
CA HIS A 153 2.90 16.48 -11.32
C HIS A 153 3.48 15.06 -11.27
N ASN A 154 4.06 14.64 -10.15
CA ASN A 154 4.60 13.29 -9.98
C ASN A 154 3.52 12.24 -9.67
N VAL A 155 2.28 12.65 -9.43
CA VAL A 155 1.21 11.75 -8.98
C VAL A 155 0.23 11.54 -10.12
N VAL A 156 0.03 10.29 -10.51
CA VAL A 156 -1.00 9.90 -11.48
C VAL A 156 -2.02 9.04 -10.77
N ILE A 157 -3.30 9.39 -10.92
CA ILE A 157 -4.42 8.57 -10.45
C ILE A 157 -5.00 7.87 -11.68
N SER A 158 -5.05 6.54 -11.65
CA SER A 158 -5.66 5.70 -12.68
C SER A 158 -6.74 4.80 -12.09
N ASP A 159 -7.55 4.22 -12.97
CA ASP A 159 -8.55 3.21 -12.61
C ASP A 159 -9.52 3.66 -11.51
N PHE A 160 -9.75 4.97 -11.41
CA PHE A 160 -10.62 5.54 -10.40
C PHE A 160 -12.08 5.24 -10.75
N THR A 161 -12.73 4.40 -9.93
CA THR A 161 -14.11 3.97 -10.14
C THR A 161 -14.93 4.08 -8.88
N VAL A 162 -16.24 4.27 -9.07
CA VAL A 162 -17.24 4.28 -8.01
C VAL A 162 -18.28 3.23 -8.33
N LYS A 163 -18.53 2.32 -7.39
CA LYS A 163 -19.52 1.24 -7.56
C LYS A 163 -20.42 1.14 -6.34
N PRO A 164 -21.73 0.94 -6.54
CA PRO A 164 -22.61 0.56 -5.44
C PRO A 164 -22.28 -0.85 -4.97
N VAL A 165 -22.19 -1.03 -3.66
CA VAL A 165 -21.98 -2.33 -3.00
C VAL A 165 -22.97 -2.48 -1.85
N HIS A 166 -23.39 -3.71 -1.57
CA HIS A 166 -24.20 -4.02 -0.39
C HIS A 166 -23.29 -4.61 0.67
N ASP A 167 -23.23 -3.98 1.83
CA ASP A 167 -22.42 -4.44 2.96
C ASP A 167 -23.25 -4.39 4.25
N HIS A 168 -23.27 -5.49 4.99
CA HIS A 168 -24.04 -5.64 6.24
C HIS A 168 -25.50 -5.13 6.19
N GLY A 169 -26.16 -5.23 5.03
CA GLY A 169 -27.54 -4.78 4.83
C GLY A 169 -27.70 -3.28 4.54
N CYS A 170 -26.60 -2.55 4.36
CA CYS A 170 -26.59 -1.15 3.95
C CYS A 170 -26.17 -1.00 2.48
N GLU A 171 -26.78 -0.04 1.79
CA GLU A 171 -26.31 0.43 0.49
C GLU A 171 -25.10 1.35 0.69
N MET A 172 -24.00 1.01 0.05
CA MET A 172 -22.72 1.72 0.17
C MET A 172 -22.20 2.09 -1.22
N LEU A 173 -21.41 3.16 -1.29
CA LEU A 173 -20.55 3.44 -2.45
C LEU A 173 -19.12 3.07 -2.12
N GLN A 174 -18.53 2.24 -2.97
CA GLN A 174 -17.13 1.89 -2.93
C GLN A 174 -16.36 2.71 -3.97
N PHE A 175 -15.39 3.48 -3.50
CA PHE A 175 -14.42 4.20 -4.30
C PHE A 175 -13.15 3.36 -4.36
N THR A 176 -12.64 3.10 -5.56
CA THR A 176 -11.36 2.41 -5.76
C THR A 176 -10.52 3.15 -6.78
N GLY A 177 -9.20 3.06 -6.68
CA GLY A 177 -8.30 3.50 -7.74
C GLY A 177 -6.86 3.12 -7.45
N THR A 178 -5.97 3.53 -8.35
CA THR A 178 -4.53 3.31 -8.23
C THR A 178 -3.82 4.66 -8.28
N ILE A 179 -2.87 4.87 -7.38
CA ILE A 179 -1.91 5.97 -7.46
C ILE A 179 -0.59 5.42 -7.96
N GLU A 180 0.01 6.15 -8.90
CA GLU A 180 1.35 5.91 -9.39
C GLU A 180 2.23 7.14 -9.15
N PHE A 181 3.39 6.93 -8.54
CA PHE A 181 4.41 7.96 -8.39
C PHE A 181 5.41 7.90 -9.56
N LYS A 182 5.32 8.86 -10.47
CA LYS A 182 6.18 8.93 -11.66
C LYS A 182 7.46 9.71 -11.39
N HIS A 183 8.55 9.15 -11.89
CA HIS A 183 9.80 9.88 -12.03
C HIS A 183 9.70 10.88 -13.18
N ILE A 184 9.61 12.17 -12.86
CA ILE A 184 9.79 13.24 -13.85
C ILE A 184 11.24 13.72 -13.71
N PRO A 185 12.11 13.52 -14.71
CA PRO A 185 13.42 14.15 -14.70
C PRO A 185 13.24 15.68 -14.71
N TYR A 186 14.07 16.39 -13.96
CA TYR A 186 14.15 17.85 -14.05
C TYR A 186 14.53 18.24 -15.48
N GLU A 187 13.74 19.11 -16.13
CA GLU A 187 14.18 19.89 -17.29
C GLU A 187 15.22 20.94 -16.88
#